data_AF-A0A3R8U3B4-F1
#
_entry.id   AF-A0A3R8U3B4-F1
#
_cell.length_a   1.000
_cell.length_b   1.000
_cell.length_c   1.000
_cell.angle_alpha   90.00
_cell.angle_beta   90.00
_cell.angle_gamma   90.00
#
_symmetry.space_group_name_H-M   'P 1'
#
loop_
_entity.id
_entity.type
_entity.pdbx_description
1 polymer ?
#
loop_
_entity_poly.entity_id
_entity_poly.type
_entity_poly.pdbx_seq_one_letter_code
_entity_poly.pdbx_strand_id
1 'polypeptide(L)'
;MTTIASSQDLHAELMAPEAMTRVRALHAVEVQADKLGSTALSKAFNDFAARGIPFYSPQDPHYQEWVGKAVGYWEQLHGGVAAPRRAAKRRELAAA
;
A
#
# COMPACT_ATOMS: atom_id res chain seq x y z
N MET A 1 0.24 19.92 -2.56
CA MET A 1 0.50 18.63 -1.89
C MET A 1 -0.57 17.67 -2.36
N THR A 2 -0.23 16.49 -2.87
CA THR A 2 -1.22 15.49 -3.29
C THR A 2 -1.96 14.99 -2.05
N THR A 3 -3.29 15.13 -2.04
CA THR A 3 -4.13 14.61 -0.96
C THR A 3 -4.77 13.32 -1.45
N ILE A 4 -4.40 12.19 -0.83
CA ILE A 4 -4.99 10.88 -1.11
C ILE A 4 -6.30 10.79 -0.33
N ALA A 5 -7.43 10.83 -1.04
CA ALA A 5 -8.78 10.81 -0.47
C ALA A 5 -9.43 9.42 -0.47
N SER A 6 -8.97 8.52 -1.34
CA SER A 6 -9.49 7.15 -1.47
C SER A 6 -8.39 6.13 -1.80
N SER A 7 -8.71 4.83 -1.66
CA SER A 7 -7.82 3.73 -2.06
C SER A 7 -7.61 3.67 -3.57
N GLN A 8 -8.61 4.09 -4.35
CA GLN A 8 -8.54 4.20 -5.81
C GLN A 8 -7.59 5.33 -6.24
N ASP A 9 -7.62 6.47 -5.55
CA ASP A 9 -6.68 7.58 -5.80
C ASP A 9 -5.24 7.15 -5.51
N LEU A 10 -5.03 6.47 -4.38
CA LEU A 10 -3.70 5.96 -4.03
C LEU A 10 -3.17 4.99 -5.08
N HIS A 11 -4.02 4.06 -5.53
CA HIS A 11 -3.66 3.12 -6.58
C HIS A 11 -3.26 3.84 -7.87
N ALA A 12 -4.07 4.80 -8.32
CA ALA A 12 -3.80 5.56 -9.55
C ALA A 12 -2.47 6.33 -9.45
N GLU A 13 -2.22 7.01 -8.33
CA GLU A 13 -1.02 7.80 -8.10
C GLU A 13 0.24 6.93 -7.97
N LEU A 14 0.15 5.74 -7.36
CA LEU A 14 1.25 4.78 -7.30
C LEU A 14 1.52 4.09 -8.65
N MET A 15 0.57 4.10 -9.57
CA MET A 15 0.71 3.58 -10.94
C MET A 15 1.08 4.66 -11.95
N ALA A 16 1.22 5.92 -11.52
CA ALA A 16 1.59 7.04 -12.40
C ALA A 16 2.92 6.77 -13.12
N PRO A 17 3.09 7.21 -14.38
CA PRO A 17 4.33 7.00 -15.13
C PRO A 17 5.52 7.75 -14.51
N GLU A 18 5.29 8.90 -13.87
CA GLU A 18 6.33 9.71 -13.25
C GLU A 18 6.71 9.18 -11.87
N ALA A 19 7.99 8.84 -11.69
CA ALA A 19 8.52 8.36 -10.41
C ALA A 19 8.24 9.31 -9.23
N MET A 20 8.34 10.61 -9.48
CA MET A 20 8.12 11.62 -8.44
C MET A 20 6.67 11.65 -7.94
N THR A 21 5.70 11.40 -8.82
CA THR A 21 4.29 11.29 -8.47
C THR A 21 4.05 10.13 -7.52
N ARG A 22 4.64 8.97 -7.83
CA ARG A 22 4.57 7.77 -6.99
C ARG A 22 5.21 7.99 -5.61
N VAL A 23 6.37 8.66 -5.56
CA VAL A 23 7.05 9.02 -4.29
C VAL A 23 6.16 9.94 -3.44
N ARG A 24 5.55 10.95 -4.05
CA ARG A 24 4.63 11.86 -3.33
C ARG A 24 3.41 11.13 -2.80
N ALA A 25 2.88 10.17 -3.55
CA ALA A 25 1.74 9.36 -3.13
C ALA A 25 2.09 8.51 -1.89
N LEU A 26 3.22 7.81 -1.91
CA LEU A 26 3.68 7.03 -0.76
C LEU A 26 3.89 7.94 0.46
N HIS A 27 4.57 9.08 0.27
CA HIS A 27 4.84 10.02 1.34
C HIS A 27 3.56 10.64 1.95
N ALA A 28 2.54 10.90 1.13
CA ALA A 28 1.26 11.38 1.63
C ALA A 28 0.61 10.39 2.60
N VAL A 29 0.79 9.08 2.38
CA VAL A 29 0.28 8.04 3.28
C VAL A 29 1.16 7.91 4.54
N GLU A 30 2.48 8.06 4.44
CA GLU A 30 3.38 8.10 5.62
C GLU A 30 2.96 9.23 6.58
N VAL A 31 2.74 10.43 6.03
CA VAL A 31 2.27 11.58 6.82
C VAL A 31 0.89 11.32 7.45
N GLN A 32 0.01 10.56 6.79
CA GLN A 32 -1.28 10.17 7.37
C GLN A 32 -1.10 9.14 8.50
N ALA A 33 -0.25 8.13 8.30
CA ALA A 33 0.04 7.10 9.29
C ALA A 33 0.65 7.70 10.57
N ASP A 34 1.54 8.69 10.45
CA ASP A 34 2.14 9.39 11.59
C ASP A 34 1.11 10.20 12.38
N LYS A 35 0.12 10.80 11.71
CA LYS A 35 -0.97 11.55 12.36
C LYS A 35 -1.92 10.65 13.16
N LEU A 36 -2.07 9.38 12.77
CA LEU A 36 -2.89 8.40 13.49
C LEU A 36 -2.20 7.89 14.77
N GLY A 37 -0.94 8.29 15.01
CA GLY A 37 -0.16 7.92 16.19
C GLY A 37 0.49 6.54 16.08
N SER A 38 1.08 6.08 17.19
CA SER A 38 1.86 4.83 17.23
C SER A 38 0.95 3.60 17.45
N THR A 39 0.28 3.18 16.37
CA THR A 39 -0.45 1.91 16.33
C THR A 39 0.43 0.84 15.70
N ALA A 40 0.13 -0.44 15.96
CA ALA A 40 0.83 -1.54 15.29
C ALA A 40 0.69 -1.45 13.75
N LEU A 41 -0.44 -0.93 13.27
CA LEU A 41 -0.73 -0.77 11.85
C LEU A 41 0.05 0.38 11.20
N SER A 42 0.11 1.55 11.85
CA SER A 42 0.93 2.67 11.36
C SER A 42 2.42 2.32 11.38
N LYS A 43 2.89 1.59 12.40
CA LYS A 43 4.26 1.05 12.41
C LYS A 43 4.51 0.07 11.26
N ALA A 44 3.60 -0.87 11.01
CA ALA A 44 3.75 -1.84 9.92
C ALA A 44 3.76 -1.15 8.54
N PHE A 45 2.96 -0.10 8.37
CA PHE A 45 3.00 0.72 7.17
C PHE A 45 4.32 1.47 7.03
N ASN A 46 4.81 2.13 8.09
CA ASN A 46 6.09 2.85 8.05
C ASN A 46 7.27 1.90 7.76
N ASP A 47 7.28 0.70 8.35
CA ASP A 47 8.31 -0.33 8.06
C ASP A 47 8.22 -0.85 6.61
N PHE A 48 7.03 -0.84 6.00
CA PHE A 48 6.83 -1.14 4.59
C PHE A 48 7.32 0.01 3.69
N ALA A 49 6.95 1.24 4.01
CA ALA A 49 7.30 2.44 3.24
C ALA A 49 8.80 2.78 3.30
N ALA A 50 9.47 2.51 4.43
CA ALA A 50 10.91 2.70 4.60
C ALA A 50 11.78 1.88 3.62
N ARG A 51 11.22 0.84 2.99
CA ARG A 51 11.90 0.07 1.93
C ARG A 51 11.93 0.80 0.58
N GLY A 52 11.17 1.88 0.46
CA GLY A 52 11.03 2.67 -0.75
C GLY A 52 10.13 2.01 -1.81
N ILE A 53 10.00 2.72 -2.93
CA ILE A 53 9.27 2.24 -4.11
C ILE A 53 10.19 1.32 -4.92
N PRO A 54 9.77 0.09 -5.27
CA PRO A 54 10.58 -0.80 -6.11
C PRO A 54 10.95 -0.15 -7.45
N PHE A 55 12.14 -0.45 -7.97
CA PHE A 55 12.64 0.06 -9.26
C PHE A 55 11.95 -0.54 -10.49
N TYR A 56 11.00 -1.45 -10.30
CA TYR A 56 10.28 -2.12 -11.37
C TYR A 56 9.35 -1.16 -12.14
N SER A 57 9.01 -1.54 -13.38
CA SER A 57 7.98 -0.84 -14.15
C SER A 57 6.61 -0.95 -13.46
N PRO A 58 5.71 0.05 -13.56
CA PRO A 58 4.34 -0.09 -13.09
C PRO A 58 3.55 -1.27 -13.69
N GLN A 59 3.98 -1.76 -14.86
CA GLN A 59 3.37 -2.95 -15.48
C GLN A 59 3.94 -4.27 -14.96
N ASP A 60 5.00 -4.23 -14.14
CA ASP A 60 5.61 -5.43 -13.57
C ASP A 60 4.67 -6.05 -12.50
N PRO A 61 4.42 -7.37 -12.52
CA PRO A 61 3.56 -8.02 -11.54
C PRO A 61 4.01 -7.80 -10.09
N HIS A 62 5.32 -7.78 -9.82
CA HIS A 62 5.84 -7.53 -8.47
C HIS A 62 5.61 -6.10 -8.02
N TYR A 63 5.65 -5.15 -8.95
CA TYR A 63 5.27 -3.77 -8.67
C TYR A 63 3.79 -3.67 -8.31
N GLN A 64 2.92 -4.30 -9.11
CA GLN A 64 1.47 -4.30 -8.87
C GLN A 64 1.11 -4.98 -7.54
N GLU A 65 1.78 -6.08 -7.19
CA GLU A 65 1.65 -6.71 -5.87
C GLU A 65 2.09 -5.78 -4.73
N TRP A 66 3.14 -4.99 -4.94
CA TRP A 66 3.59 -3.99 -3.97
C TRP A 66 2.58 -2.85 -3.83
N VAL A 67 2.01 -2.35 -4.94
CA VAL A 67 0.93 -1.34 -4.92
C VAL A 67 -0.30 -1.88 -4.19
N GLY A 68 -0.71 -3.12 -4.46
CA GLY A 68 -1.82 -3.76 -3.75
C GLY A 68 -1.61 -3.84 -2.24
N LYS A 69 -0.37 -4.07 -1.78
CA LYS A 69 -0.04 -4.03 -0.34
C LYS A 69 -0.14 -2.61 0.23
N ALA A 70 0.39 -1.62 -0.49
CA ALA A 70 0.32 -0.21 -0.07
C ALA A 70 -1.13 0.25 0.08
N VAL A 71 -1.97 -0.06 -0.91
CA VAL A 71 -3.41 0.22 -0.90
C VAL A 71 -4.11 -0.51 0.23
N GLY A 72 -3.80 -1.80 0.45
CA GLY A 72 -4.38 -2.56 1.55
C GLY A 72 -4.02 -2.03 2.93
N TYR A 73 -2.83 -1.42 3.12
CA TYR A 73 -2.50 -0.72 4.36
C TYR A 73 -3.32 0.56 4.51
N TRP A 74 -3.47 1.34 3.45
CA TRP A 74 -4.29 2.55 3.46
C TRP A 74 -5.73 2.24 3.83
N GLU A 75 -6.33 1.21 3.22
CA GLU A 75 -7.69 0.77 3.53
C GLU A 75 -7.85 0.35 4.99
N GLN A 76 -6.87 -0.34 5.57
CA GLN A 76 -6.89 -0.70 6.99
C GLN A 76 -6.78 0.53 7.90
N LEU A 77 -5.94 1.50 7.53
CA LEU A 77 -5.74 2.73 8.31
C LEU A 77 -7.01 3.59 8.33
N HIS A 78 -7.78 3.59 7.24
CA HIS A 78 -8.97 4.44 7.09
C HIS A 78 -10.31 3.72 7.32
N GLY A 79 -10.36 2.41 7.16
CA GLY A 79 -11.60 1.63 7.22
C GLY A 79 -11.82 0.85 8.51
N GLY A 80 -10.81 0.65 9.35
CA GLY A 80 -10.89 -0.28 10.49
C GLY A 80 -11.16 -1.75 10.09
N VAL A 81 -11.16 -2.07 8.80
CA VAL A 81 -11.39 -3.40 8.26
C VAL A 81 -10.05 -4.11 8.14
N ALA A 82 -9.93 -5.24 8.85
CA ALA A 82 -8.74 -6.09 8.87
C ALA A 82 -8.27 -6.49 7.46
N ALA A 83 -6.94 -6.48 7.27
CA ALA A 83 -6.22 -6.88 6.06
C ALA A 83 -6.92 -7.99 5.25
N PRO A 84 -6.85 -7.94 3.90
CA PRO A 84 -7.09 -9.13 3.11
C PRO A 84 -6.05 -10.18 3.51
N ARG A 85 -6.46 -11.09 4.40
CA ARG A 85 -5.67 -12.26 4.76
C ARG A 85 -5.31 -12.94 3.45
N ARG A 86 -4.03 -13.29 3.27
CA ARG A 86 -3.53 -14.31 2.35
C ARG A 86 -4.28 -15.65 2.58
N ALA A 87 -5.57 -15.71 2.28
CA ALA A 87 -6.44 -16.86 2.43
C ALA A 87 -6.69 -17.57 1.10
N ALA A 88 -6.28 -16.97 -0.03
CA ALA A 88 -6.43 -17.57 -1.35
C ALA A 88 -5.43 -18.72 -1.60
N LYS A 89 -4.26 -18.77 -0.94
CA LYS A 89 -3.22 -19.77 -1.26
C LYS A 89 -3.11 -20.96 -0.29
N ARG A 90 -4.00 -21.08 0.70
CA ARG A 90 -4.02 -22.24 1.63
C ARG A 90 -5.16 -23.22 1.39
N ARG A 91 -6.14 -22.89 0.54
CA ARG A 91 -7.26 -23.81 0.21
C ARG A 91 -6.97 -24.78 -0.94
N GLU A 92 -5.97 -24.52 -1.78
CA GLU A 92 -5.58 -25.45 -2.86
C GLU A 92 -4.69 -26.62 -2.42
N LEU A 93 -4.00 -26.50 -1.28
CA LEU A 93 -3.08 -27.55 -0.79
C LEU A 93 -3.72 -28.57 0.16
N ALA A 94 -5.03 -28.47 0.40
CA ALA A 94 -5.78 -29.44 1.21
C ALA A 94 -6.76 -30.29 0.38
N ALA A 95 -6.73 -30.15 -0.95
CA ALA A 95 -7.58 -30.88 -1.89
C ALA A 95 -6.77 -31.65 -2.97
N ALA A 96 -5.49 -31.88 -2.72
CA ALA A 96 -4.61 -32.71 -3.54
C ALA A 96 -4.13 -33.93 -2.73
#